data_AF-A0A9E2Y4M5-F1
#
_entry.id   AF-A0A9E2Y4M5-F1
#
_cell.length_a   1.000
_cell.length_b   1.000
_cell.length_c   1.000
_cell.angle_alpha   90.00
_cell.angle_beta   90.00
_cell.angle_gamma   90.00
#
_symmetry.space_group_name_H-M   'P 1'
#
loop_
_entity.id
_entity.type
_entity.pdbx_description
1 polymer ?
#
loop_
_entity_poly.entity_id
_entity_poly.type
_entity_poly.pdbx_seq_one_letter_code
_entity_poly.pdbx_strand_id
1 'polypeptide(L)'
;MAHAIWSGSINFGLVTIPVKLFTAVRTDELSFNLLHAKDEGRIKYERICSVDGKPVPWDEIVKGYEYEKGEYVVLTDEDFTKVNPEATQSVDILEFVELDKINPMFFDKPYYLEPTKQGRHAYALLREALSDSNRVAVARVVIRTKEYIAAVKPIGEALVLELMHWANEIVEADTLEIPG
;
A
#
# COMPACT_ATOMS: atom_id res chain seq x y z
N MET A 1 -12.34 8.59 -13.52
CA MET A 1 -11.59 9.49 -12.60
C MET A 1 -10.79 8.62 -11.64
N ALA A 2 -9.64 9.09 -11.12
CA ALA A 2 -8.91 8.31 -10.11
C ALA A 2 -9.75 8.24 -8.83
N HIS A 3 -9.99 7.04 -8.31
CA HIS A 3 -10.69 6.87 -7.03
C HIS A 3 -9.68 7.00 -5.89
N ALA A 4 -10.03 7.79 -4.88
CA ALA A 4 -9.24 7.86 -3.65
C ALA A 4 -9.25 6.48 -2.98
N ILE A 5 -8.08 5.99 -2.63
CA ILE A 5 -7.92 4.73 -1.89
C ILE A 5 -8.39 4.93 -0.46
N TRP A 6 -8.02 6.07 0.15
CA TRP A 6 -8.42 6.44 1.50
C TRP A 6 -8.21 7.96 1.77
N SER A 7 -8.73 8.45 2.90
CA SER A 7 -8.60 9.87 3.35
C SER A 7 -8.13 9.96 4.81
N GLY A 8 -7.14 10.79 5.12
CA GLY A 8 -6.70 11.06 6.49
C GLY A 8 -5.55 12.05 6.51
N SER A 9 -4.40 11.80 7.13
CA SER A 9 -3.42 12.88 7.33
C SER A 9 -1.94 12.52 7.19
N ILE A 10 -1.11 13.52 6.84
CA ILE A 10 0.34 13.51 7.07
C ILE A 10 0.59 14.15 8.43
N ASN A 11 1.35 13.49 9.30
CA ASN A 11 1.69 13.97 10.64
C ASN A 11 3.20 14.09 10.79
N PHE A 12 3.66 15.23 11.33
CA PHE A 12 5.06 15.40 11.73
C PHE A 12 5.17 16.46 12.82
N GLY A 13 5.79 16.10 13.95
CA GLY A 13 5.82 16.96 15.13
C GLY A 13 4.41 17.33 15.59
N LEU A 14 4.04 18.61 15.45
CA LEU A 14 2.72 19.15 15.80
C LEU A 14 1.87 19.51 14.58
N VAL A 15 2.34 19.18 13.38
CA VAL A 15 1.66 19.51 12.12
C VAL A 15 0.86 18.30 11.64
N THR A 16 -0.41 18.53 11.35
CA THR A 16 -1.32 17.55 10.76
C THR A 16 -1.89 18.12 9.47
N ILE A 17 -1.63 17.45 8.34
CA ILE A 17 -2.04 17.88 7.01
C ILE A 17 -3.07 16.89 6.47
N PRO A 18 -4.35 17.26 6.37
CA PRO A 18 -5.37 16.37 5.83
C PRO A 18 -5.19 16.14 4.33
N VAL A 19 -5.08 14.87 3.92
CA VAL A 19 -4.79 14.41 2.56
C VAL A 19 -5.67 13.22 2.13
N LYS A 20 -5.69 12.96 0.83
CA LYS A 20 -6.27 11.77 0.21
C LYS A 20 -5.19 11.03 -0.58
N LEU A 21 -5.22 9.70 -0.52
CA LEU A 21 -4.27 8.85 -1.24
C LEU A 21 -4.86 8.36 -2.57
N PHE A 22 -4.12 8.49 -3.66
CA PHE A 22 -4.50 8.00 -5.00
C PHE A 22 -3.35 7.18 -5.60
N THR A 23 -3.67 6.16 -6.41
CA THR A 23 -2.63 5.43 -7.15
C THR A 23 -1.93 6.34 -8.15
N ALA A 24 -0.58 6.37 -8.15
CA ALA A 24 0.18 7.18 -9.10
C ALA A 24 0.48 6.46 -10.42
N VAL A 25 0.43 5.13 -10.42
CA VAL A 25 0.67 4.29 -11.60
C VAL A 25 -0.60 3.55 -11.98
N ARG A 26 -0.87 3.46 -13.28
CA ARG A 26 -1.89 2.57 -13.82
C ARG A 26 -1.20 1.49 -14.62
N THR A 27 -1.52 0.24 -14.33
CA THR A 27 -1.06 -0.88 -15.13
C THR A 27 -1.99 -1.03 -16.33
N ASP A 28 -1.50 -0.76 -17.53
CA ASP A 28 -2.19 -1.07 -18.78
C ASP A 28 -1.89 -2.52 -19.18
N GLU A 29 -2.36 -3.47 -18.36
CA GLU A 29 -2.30 -4.88 -18.73
C GLU A 29 -3.49 -5.24 -19.61
N LEU A 30 -3.21 -5.89 -20.74
CA LEU A 30 -4.25 -6.56 -21.55
C LEU A 30 -4.88 -7.66 -20.70
N SER A 31 -6.06 -7.38 -20.15
CA SER A 31 -6.84 -8.38 -19.42
C SER A 31 -7.42 -9.40 -20.41
N PHE A 32 -6.94 -10.63 -20.35
CA PHE A 32 -7.52 -11.72 -21.12
C PHE A 32 -8.63 -12.38 -20.31
N ASN A 33 -9.68 -12.79 -21.00
CA ASN A 33 -10.75 -13.56 -20.41
C ASN A 33 -10.64 -14.99 -20.88
N LEU A 34 -10.74 -15.95 -19.96
CA LEU A 34 -10.78 -17.34 -20.35
C LEU A 34 -12.11 -17.63 -21.03
N LEU A 35 -12.01 -18.14 -22.26
CA LEU A 35 -13.13 -18.58 -23.06
C LEU A 35 -13.04 -20.09 -23.22
N HIS A 36 -14.21 -20.76 -23.23
CA HIS A 36 -14.30 -22.16 -23.56
C HIS A 36 -13.93 -22.34 -25.03
N ALA A 37 -12.90 -23.15 -25.32
CA ALA A 37 -12.30 -23.23 -26.66
C ALA A 37 -13.26 -23.67 -27.78
N LYS A 38 -14.38 -24.30 -27.44
CA LYS A 38 -15.33 -24.85 -28.42
C LYS A 38 -16.43 -23.87 -28.82
N ASP A 39 -16.90 -23.04 -27.90
CA ASP A 39 -18.07 -22.18 -28.10
C ASP A 39 -17.82 -20.72 -27.70
N GLU A 40 -16.58 -20.39 -27.33
CA GLU A 40 -16.14 -19.06 -26.90
C GLU A 40 -16.91 -18.51 -25.69
N GLY A 41 -17.60 -19.39 -24.95
CA GLY A 41 -18.33 -19.04 -23.75
C GLY A 41 -17.40 -18.58 -22.63
N ARG A 42 -17.80 -17.55 -21.89
CA ARG A 42 -17.05 -17.05 -20.73
C ARG A 42 -16.99 -18.09 -19.63
N ILE A 43 -15.78 -18.44 -19.19
CA ILE A 43 -15.60 -19.31 -18.02
C ILE A 43 -16.03 -18.55 -16.76
N LYS A 44 -16.88 -19.19 -15.96
CA LYS A 44 -17.29 -18.73 -14.62
C LYS A 44 -16.66 -19.63 -13.58
N TYR A 45 -16.26 -19.04 -12.46
CA TYR A 45 -15.70 -19.76 -11.32
C TYR A 45 -16.73 -19.84 -10.21
N GLU A 46 -16.92 -21.04 -9.66
CA GLU A 46 -17.70 -21.26 -8.45
C GLU A 46 -16.75 -21.62 -7.30
N ARG A 47 -17.04 -21.09 -6.12
CA ARG A 47 -16.32 -21.44 -4.88
C ARG A 47 -17.02 -22.64 -4.30
N ILE A 48 -16.31 -23.75 -4.13
CA ILE A 48 -16.88 -25.00 -3.64
C ILE A 48 -16.20 -25.36 -2.31
N CYS A 49 -16.97 -25.70 -1.28
CA CYS A 49 -16.43 -26.14 0.00
C CYS A 49 -15.76 -27.51 -0.16
N SER A 50 -14.54 -27.66 0.35
CA SER A 50 -13.77 -28.91 0.28
C SER A 50 -14.35 -30.04 1.12
N VAL A 51 -15.21 -29.73 2.09
CA VAL A 51 -15.80 -30.71 3.02
C VAL A 51 -17.05 -31.35 2.44
N ASP A 52 -17.96 -30.55 1.86
CA ASP A 52 -19.27 -31.04 1.41
C ASP A 52 -19.48 -30.97 -0.12
N GLY A 53 -18.52 -30.38 -0.86
CA GLY A 53 -18.54 -30.31 -2.31
C GLY A 53 -19.60 -29.35 -2.87
N LYS A 54 -20.18 -28.47 -2.05
CA LYS A 54 -21.24 -27.55 -2.49
C LYS A 54 -20.71 -26.16 -2.81
N PRO A 55 -21.34 -25.44 -3.77
CA PRO A 55 -21.08 -24.03 -3.99
C PRO A 55 -21.36 -23.21 -2.73
N VAL A 56 -20.46 -22.31 -2.37
CA VAL A 56 -20.57 -21.43 -1.20
C VAL A 56 -20.71 -19.97 -1.66
N PRO A 57 -21.78 -19.27 -1.25
CA PRO A 57 -21.95 -17.85 -1.52
C PRO A 57 -20.98 -17.02 -0.68
N TRP A 58 -20.73 -15.77 -1.10
CA TRP A 58 -19.68 -14.93 -0.49
C TRP A 58 -19.92 -14.59 0.99
N ASP A 59 -21.17 -14.44 1.38
CA ASP A 59 -21.63 -14.11 2.73
C ASP A 59 -21.45 -15.25 3.74
N GLU A 60 -21.25 -16.48 3.24
CA GLU A 60 -20.95 -17.66 4.07
C GLU A 60 -19.43 -17.95 4.17
N ILE A 61 -18.57 -17.10 3.57
CA ILE A 61 -17.11 -17.30 3.56
C ILE A 61 -16.46 -16.43 4.64
N VAL A 62 -15.71 -17.09 5.53
CA VAL A 62 -14.88 -16.45 6.56
C VAL A 62 -13.39 -16.61 6.26
N LYS A 63 -12.55 -15.73 6.82
CA LYS A 63 -11.08 -15.84 6.71
C LYS A 63 -10.57 -16.73 7.85
N GLY A 64 -9.85 -17.80 7.51
CA GLY A 64 -9.15 -18.65 8.48
C GLY A 64 -7.64 -18.45 8.41
N TYR A 65 -6.96 -18.41 9.56
CA TYR A 65 -5.51 -18.50 9.67
C TYR A 65 -5.11 -19.90 10.14
N GLU A 66 -4.33 -20.60 9.33
CA GLU A 66 -3.81 -21.94 9.67
C GLU A 66 -2.63 -21.79 10.62
N TYR A 67 -2.81 -22.19 11.88
CA TYR A 67 -1.73 -22.12 12.90
C TYR A 67 -1.02 -23.46 13.08
N GLU A 68 -1.70 -24.57 12.75
CA GLU A 68 -1.15 -25.90 12.60
C GLU A 68 -1.78 -26.58 11.39
N LYS A 69 -1.12 -27.57 10.80
CA LYS A 69 -1.58 -28.23 9.58
C LYS A 69 -2.99 -28.81 9.76
N GLY A 70 -3.98 -28.23 9.08
CA GLY A 70 -5.39 -28.61 9.16
C GLY A 70 -6.18 -27.92 10.29
N GLU A 71 -5.54 -27.11 11.14
CA GLU A 71 -6.20 -26.37 12.22
C GLU A 71 -6.21 -24.87 11.93
N TYR A 72 -7.42 -24.29 11.92
CA TYR A 72 -7.66 -22.91 11.51
C TYR A 72 -8.31 -22.12 12.65
N VAL A 73 -7.83 -20.90 12.89
CA VAL A 73 -8.57 -19.89 13.66
C VAL A 73 -9.33 -19.01 12.69
N VAL A 74 -10.65 -18.90 12.87
CA VAL A 74 -11.48 -17.96 12.11
C VAL A 74 -11.21 -16.55 12.63
N LEU A 75 -10.79 -15.66 11.73
CA LEU A 75 -10.59 -14.25 12.01
C LEU A 75 -11.82 -13.48 11.54
N THR A 76 -12.50 -12.82 12.46
CA THR A 76 -13.60 -11.91 12.12
C THR A 76 -13.06 -10.53 11.73
N ASP A 77 -13.81 -9.75 10.96
CA ASP A 77 -13.45 -8.35 10.66
C ASP A 77 -13.33 -7.50 11.96
N GLU A 78 -14.03 -7.89 13.03
CA GLU A 78 -13.87 -7.28 14.36
C GLU A 78 -12.53 -7.62 15.02
N ASP A 79 -11.99 -8.83 14.81
CA ASP A 79 -10.66 -9.21 15.31
C ASP A 79 -9.56 -8.42 14.60
N PHE A 80 -9.69 -8.21 13.28
CA PHE A 80 -8.79 -7.33 12.54
C PHE A 80 -8.86 -5.88 13.03
N THR A 81 -10.05 -5.42 13.44
CA THR A 81 -10.26 -4.06 13.97
C THR A 81 -9.69 -3.92 15.39
N LYS A 82 -9.80 -4.95 16.24
CA LYS A 82 -9.29 -4.97 17.62
C LYS A 82 -7.77 -5.13 17.72
N VAL A 83 -7.13 -5.76 16.73
CA VAL A 83 -5.66 -5.91 16.68
C VAL A 83 -4.96 -4.57 16.36
N ASN A 84 -5.65 -3.62 15.72
CA ASN A 84 -5.05 -2.31 15.46
C ASN A 84 -6.07 -1.15 15.52
N PRO A 85 -6.54 -0.77 16.72
CA PRO A 85 -7.46 0.35 16.89
C PRO A 85 -6.82 1.73 16.59
N GLU A 86 -5.50 1.80 16.45
CA GLU A 86 -4.74 3.02 16.13
C GLU A 86 -4.27 3.09 14.67
N ALA A 87 -4.62 2.12 13.81
CA ALA A 87 -4.38 2.16 12.37
C ALA A 87 -5.30 3.17 11.64
N THR A 88 -5.41 4.37 12.19
CA THR A 88 -5.88 5.53 11.44
C THR A 88 -4.91 5.76 10.30
N GLN A 89 -5.33 5.40 9.09
CA GLN A 89 -5.14 6.18 7.86
C GLN A 89 -4.27 7.46 8.06
N SER A 90 -2.96 7.26 8.24
CA SER A 90 -1.97 8.30 8.54
C SER A 90 -0.68 8.03 7.81
N VAL A 91 0.06 9.10 7.57
CA VAL A 91 1.43 9.12 7.07
C VAL A 91 2.25 9.85 8.14
N ASP A 92 2.89 9.09 9.02
CA ASP A 92 3.65 9.63 10.15
C ASP A 92 5.13 9.75 9.76
N ILE A 93 5.58 10.98 9.51
CA ILE A 93 6.97 11.25 9.13
C ILE A 93 7.86 11.04 10.36
N LEU A 94 8.90 10.23 10.16
CA LEU A 94 9.92 9.90 11.16
C LEU A 94 11.13 10.81 11.02
N GLU A 95 11.64 10.98 9.80
CA GLU A 95 12.88 11.71 9.55
C GLU A 95 12.95 12.26 8.13
N PHE A 96 13.82 13.25 7.91
CA PHE A 96 14.10 13.84 6.60
C PHE A 96 15.52 13.50 6.16
N VAL A 97 15.68 12.78 5.06
CA VAL A 97 16.97 12.31 4.54
C VAL A 97 17.23 12.85 3.15
N GLU A 98 18.49 12.92 2.74
CA GLU A 98 18.86 13.26 1.36
C GLU A 98 18.47 12.10 0.42
N LEU A 99 17.90 12.44 -0.73
CA LEU A 99 17.37 11.43 -1.67
C LEU A 99 18.46 10.47 -2.18
N ASP A 100 19.68 10.97 -2.39
CA ASP A 100 20.83 10.22 -2.89
C ASP A 100 21.38 9.19 -1.90
N LYS A 101 21.03 9.29 -0.61
CA LYS A 101 21.37 8.31 0.42
C LYS A 101 20.44 7.10 0.43
N ILE A 102 19.30 7.16 -0.27
CA ILE A 102 18.38 6.03 -0.37
C ILE A 102 18.74 5.20 -1.60
N ASN A 103 19.16 3.96 -1.38
CA ASN A 103 19.36 3.01 -2.48
C ASN A 103 18.03 2.83 -3.23
N PRO A 104 18.00 3.01 -4.57
CA PRO A 104 16.78 2.86 -5.36
C PRO A 104 16.05 1.51 -5.16
N MET A 105 16.76 0.45 -4.78
CA MET A 105 16.18 -0.87 -4.47
C MET A 105 15.17 -0.83 -3.32
N PHE A 106 15.17 0.21 -2.50
CA PHE A 106 14.16 0.35 -1.45
C PHE A 106 12.80 0.80 -1.98
N PHE A 107 12.68 1.42 -3.16
CA PHE A 107 11.39 1.94 -3.64
C PHE A 107 10.58 0.86 -4.38
N ASP A 108 9.27 0.81 -4.09
CA ASP A 108 8.33 -0.12 -4.70
C ASP A 108 7.21 0.63 -5.47
N LYS A 109 6.22 1.13 -4.73
CA LYS A 109 4.94 1.53 -5.32
C LYS A 109 4.56 2.98 -5.01
N PRO A 110 4.40 3.84 -6.03
CA PRO A 110 4.07 5.25 -5.82
C PRO A 110 2.55 5.53 -5.74
N TYR A 111 2.22 6.53 -4.93
CA TYR A 111 0.90 7.07 -4.69
C TYR A 111 0.94 8.59 -4.63
N TYR A 112 -0.07 9.26 -5.17
CA TYR A 112 -0.24 10.70 -5.01
C TYR A 112 -0.95 11.03 -3.71
N LEU A 113 -0.48 12.07 -3.03
CA LEU A 113 -1.14 12.68 -1.88
C LEU A 113 -1.82 13.98 -2.33
N GLU A 114 -3.14 14.05 -2.25
CA GLU A 114 -3.89 15.28 -2.55
C GLU A 114 -4.32 15.96 -1.25
N PRO A 115 -3.98 17.23 -1.00
CA PRO A 115 -4.44 17.93 0.19
C PRO A 115 -5.93 18.26 0.10
N THR A 116 -6.64 18.12 1.23
CA THR A 116 -7.97 18.71 1.35
C THR A 116 -7.87 20.24 1.38
N LYS A 117 -9.00 20.95 1.22
CA LYS A 117 -9.03 22.42 1.22
C LYS A 117 -8.34 23.05 2.45
N GLN A 118 -8.46 22.41 3.62
CA GLN A 118 -7.91 22.92 4.88
C GLN A 118 -6.38 22.70 4.98
N GLY A 119 -5.83 21.71 4.28
CA GLY A 119 -4.41 21.34 4.35
C GLY A 119 -3.50 21.98 3.29
N ARG A 120 -4.05 22.75 2.33
CA ARG A 120 -3.30 23.21 1.15
C ARG A 120 -2.04 24.01 1.46
N HIS A 121 -2.11 24.96 2.41
CA HIS A 121 -0.95 25.78 2.75
C HIS A 121 0.17 24.98 3.41
N ALA A 122 -0.16 24.14 4.40
CA ALA A 122 0.82 23.29 5.06
C ALA A 122 1.41 22.23 4.11
N TYR A 123 0.58 21.69 3.21
CA TYR A 123 1.02 20.77 2.16
C TYR A 123 2.02 21.43 1.20
N ALA A 124 1.71 22.64 0.72
CA ALA A 124 2.59 23.38 -0.18
C ALA A 124 3.93 23.70 0.49
N LEU A 125 3.89 24.12 1.76
CA LEU A 125 5.09 24.37 2.56
C LEU A 125 5.96 23.13 2.72
N LEU A 126 5.38 21.96 3.04
CA LEU A 126 6.11 20.71 3.12
C LEU A 126 6.74 20.34 1.78
N ARG A 127 5.97 20.43 0.69
CA ARG A 127 6.45 20.15 -0.67
C ARG A 127 7.62 21.05 -1.07
N GLU A 128 7.51 22.35 -0.82
CA GLU A 128 8.55 23.33 -1.14
C GLU A 128 9.78 23.11 -0.27
N ALA A 129 9.62 22.89 1.03
CA ALA A 129 10.74 22.61 1.93
C ALA A 129 11.51 21.34 1.51
N LEU A 130 10.83 20.27 1.14
CA LEU A 130 11.47 19.05 0.63
C LEU A 130 12.19 19.31 -0.70
N SER A 131 11.56 20.08 -1.60
CA SER A 131 12.10 20.39 -2.93
C SER A 131 13.36 21.24 -2.82
N ASP A 132 13.31 22.32 -2.04
CA ASP A 132 14.40 23.28 -1.90
C ASP A 132 15.60 22.69 -1.15
N SER A 133 15.34 21.75 -0.23
CA SER A 133 16.40 21.07 0.52
C SER A 133 16.92 19.79 -0.12
N ASN A 134 16.37 19.37 -1.28
CA ASN A 134 16.65 18.09 -1.93
C ASN A 134 16.54 16.89 -0.97
N ARG A 135 15.48 16.89 -0.15
CA ARG A 135 15.22 15.84 0.85
C ARG A 135 13.92 15.11 0.56
N VAL A 136 13.84 13.92 1.14
CA VAL A 136 12.61 13.14 1.24
C VAL A 136 12.30 12.87 2.71
N ALA A 137 11.03 12.73 3.02
CA ALA A 137 10.59 12.36 4.36
C ALA A 137 10.36 10.85 4.42
N VAL A 138 11.07 10.14 5.30
CA VAL A 138 10.79 8.74 5.61
C VAL A 138 9.62 8.71 6.60
N ALA A 139 8.62 7.89 6.32
CA ALA A 139 7.38 7.83 7.08
C ALA A 139 6.92 6.39 7.30
N ARG A 140 6.13 6.19 8.37
CA ARG A 140 5.26 5.02 8.52
C ARG A 140 3.90 5.35 7.94
N VAL A 141 3.32 4.41 7.20
CA VAL A 141 1.98 4.57 6.63
C VAL A 141 1.19 3.30 6.81
N VAL A 142 -0.08 3.44 7.19
CA VAL A 142 -1.02 2.32 7.20
C VAL A 142 -1.93 2.41 5.99
N ILE A 143 -1.86 1.40 5.13
CA ILE A 143 -2.77 1.25 3.99
C ILE A 143 -3.66 0.04 4.24
N ARG A 144 -4.96 0.30 4.39
CA ARG A 144 -5.97 -0.70 4.81
C ARG A 144 -5.64 -1.26 6.19
N THR A 145 -5.00 -2.42 6.26
CA THR A 145 -4.69 -3.15 7.49
C THR A 145 -3.19 -3.42 7.67
N LYS A 146 -2.36 -3.06 6.68
CA LYS A 146 -0.92 -3.31 6.72
C LYS A 146 -0.17 -1.99 6.88
N GLU A 147 0.80 -2.00 7.77
CA GLU A 147 1.77 -0.92 7.93
C GLU A 147 2.94 -1.11 6.97
N TYR A 148 3.43 0.00 6.44
CA TYR A 148 4.57 0.08 5.54
C TYR A 148 5.51 1.19 5.96
N ILE A 149 6.79 1.06 5.60
CA ILE A 149 7.67 2.21 5.47
C ILE A 149 7.43 2.83 4.09
N ALA A 150 7.48 4.15 4.02
CA ALA A 150 7.32 4.88 2.77
C ALA A 150 8.21 6.13 2.76
N ALA A 151 8.55 6.59 1.57
CA ALA A 151 9.15 7.90 1.35
C ALA A 151 8.09 8.86 0.82
N VAL A 152 8.00 10.05 1.41
CA VAL A 152 7.23 11.18 0.89
C VAL A 152 8.20 12.13 0.21
N LYS A 153 8.02 12.34 -1.09
CA LYS A 153 8.91 13.15 -1.92
C LYS A 153 8.15 14.11 -2.84
N PRO A 154 8.69 15.31 -3.10
CA PRO A 154 8.09 16.25 -4.03
C PRO A 154 8.37 15.81 -5.48
N ILE A 155 7.32 15.75 -6.31
CA ILE A 155 7.42 15.58 -7.76
C ILE A 155 6.54 16.64 -8.41
N GLY A 156 7.17 17.65 -9.00
CA GLY A 156 6.46 18.81 -9.54
C GLY A 156 5.61 19.51 -8.48
N GLU A 157 4.30 19.60 -8.74
CA GLU A 157 3.34 20.22 -7.80
C GLU A 157 2.74 19.22 -6.78
N ALA A 158 3.15 17.96 -6.82
CA ALA A 158 2.62 16.90 -5.97
C ALA A 158 3.64 16.42 -4.92
N LEU A 159 3.12 15.91 -3.81
CA LEU A 159 3.81 14.99 -2.93
C LEU A 159 3.43 13.58 -3.35
N VAL A 160 4.46 12.75 -3.55
CA VAL A 160 4.33 11.34 -3.85
C VAL A 160 4.75 10.56 -2.62
N LEU A 161 3.86 9.70 -2.15
CA LEU A 161 4.16 8.65 -1.18
C LEU A 161 4.56 7.41 -1.96
N GLU A 162 5.80 6.95 -1.79
CA GLU A 162 6.30 5.74 -2.40
C GLU A 162 6.57 4.71 -1.32
N LEU A 163 5.86 3.57 -1.41
CA LEU A 163 6.11 2.47 -0.50
C LEU A 163 7.54 1.98 -0.64
N MET A 164 8.11 1.56 0.48
CA MET A 164 9.46 1.04 0.55
C MET A 164 9.48 -0.41 1.00
N HIS A 165 10.43 -1.17 0.47
CA HIS A 165 10.81 -2.47 0.99
C HIS A 165 11.51 -2.31 2.33
N TRP A 166 11.28 -3.24 3.24
CA TRP A 166 12.11 -3.35 4.44
C TRP A 166 13.50 -3.90 4.06
N ALA A 167 14.53 -3.54 4.82
CA ALA A 167 15.89 -3.99 4.51
C ALA A 167 16.03 -5.52 4.46
N ASN A 168 15.28 -6.25 5.28
CA ASN A 168 15.24 -7.72 5.28
C ASN A 168 14.44 -8.34 4.11
N GLU A 169 13.67 -7.54 3.36
CA GLU A 169 12.98 -7.98 2.14
C GLU A 169 13.89 -7.85 0.91
N ILE A 170 14.99 -7.09 1.01
CA ILE A 170 15.97 -6.96 -0.07
C ILE A 170 16.90 -8.16 -0.02
N VAL A 171 16.97 -8.88 -1.15
CA VAL A 171 17.87 -10.03 -1.29
C VAL A 171 19.28 -9.52 -1.54
N GLU A 172 20.21 -9.95 -0.69
CA GLU A 172 21.62 -9.61 -0.81
C GLU A 172 22.26 -10.30 -2.02
N ALA A 173 23.11 -9.53 -2.71
CA ALA A 173 23.77 -9.95 -3.94
C ALA A 173 24.86 -11.02 -3.71
N ASP A 174 25.28 -11.24 -2.46
CA ASP A 174 26.27 -12.24 -2.06
C ASP A 174 25.78 -13.69 -2.27
N THR A 175 24.47 -13.88 -2.40
CA THR A 175 23.85 -15.16 -2.78
C THR A 175 23.95 -15.47 -4.27
N LEU A 176 24.45 -14.55 -5.09
CA LEU A 176 24.53 -14.65 -6.54
C LEU A 176 25.99 -14.78 -7.01
N GLU A 177 26.23 -15.60 -8.04
CA GLU A 177 27.53 -15.70 -8.71
C GLU A 177 27.73 -14.49 -9.64
N ILE A 178 27.99 -13.32 -9.06
CA ILE A 178 28.25 -12.09 -9.81
C ILE A 178 29.74 -12.02 -10.16
N PRO A 179 30.11 -11.86 -11.44
CA PRO A 179 31.51 -11.66 -11.81
C PRO A 179 32.01 -10.32 -11.26
N GLY A 180 33.13 -10.36 -10.55
CA GLY A 180 33.88 -9.19 -10.09
C GLY A 180 34.85 -8.66 -11.14
#